data_AF-A0A0V0QMK7-F1
#
_entry.id   AF-A0A0V0QMK7-F1
#
_cell.length_a   1.000
_cell.length_b   1.000
_cell.length_c   1.000
_cell.angle_alpha   90.00
_cell.angle_beta   90.00
_cell.angle_gamma   90.00
#
_symmetry.space_group_name_H-M   'P 1'
#
loop_
_entity.id
_entity.type
_entity.pdbx_description
1 polymer ?
#
loop_
_entity_poly.entity_id
_entity_poly.type
_entity_poly.pdbx_seq_one_letter_code
_entity_poly.pdbx_strand_id
1 'polypeptide(L)'
;MDFTGNNSKIRKKTFKNLSPERSYNNKIKYQPSKNHYIQLTIDSIRCQNFIKKNIKKEEQNQYLNDIKNAIKYYQDLAQYKYIFQDILKQCVIKECVHNVWNQWIIRVLGDQKSVKSSLPGHQQAIDDREETEIHMKLKLKDCVKNNKIESCNCEIKCKEVPKVYDDIIQFVKEKENEHRKNKNNSLENEQLLQIISDSVRINPFYRNKKDFNQDFLYLYNDENYTINILQENYDHISKMFDLNQNPQNIQSLKTFYIFELIFNYQFIGGIGYQWAFPPNMMKMLEEELKIECEVFASPLNHYFDQFHSLFDIDQYFGSYCSCLSNDIKDHIQGIEVNPPFVEKMMVKNSQRILDHIIQKQMKDEFFICFYCNPWKDSQAYQILAQEKSLVIDTIDFQRLKHHYFDITKREFQVSPFNSFVIVIGTSKAKAHYNQLIDIKKRIQNEFKSESNLSEKQELQFGVVFQKEEVEKDTKQE
;
A
#
# COMPACT_ATOMS: atom_id res chain seq x y z
N MET A 1 -9.37 26.77 67.36
CA MET A 1 -10.43 25.95 66.75
C MET A 1 -9.87 25.50 65.40
N ASP A 2 -8.94 24.53 65.33
CA ASP A 2 -9.13 23.06 65.43
C ASP A 2 -10.28 22.58 64.53
N PHE A 3 -10.13 21.61 63.60
CA PHE A 3 -9.50 20.29 63.71
C PHE A 3 -9.01 19.72 62.35
N THR A 4 -7.90 18.98 62.41
CA THR A 4 -7.51 17.68 61.76
C THR A 4 -8.44 17.07 60.69
N GLY A 5 -8.03 16.32 59.66
CA GLY A 5 -6.78 15.66 59.28
C GLY A 5 -7.12 14.49 58.32
N ASN A 6 -6.21 14.07 57.43
CA ASN A 6 -6.08 12.65 57.06
C ASN A 6 -4.79 12.37 56.29
N ASN A 7 -3.96 11.52 56.89
CA ASN A 7 -2.71 10.98 56.36
C ASN A 7 -3.02 9.71 55.56
N SER A 8 -2.62 9.64 54.28
CA SER A 8 -2.44 8.37 53.57
C SER A 8 -0.97 8.15 53.22
N LYS A 9 -0.37 7.16 53.89
CA LYS A 9 1.02 6.72 53.79
C LYS A 9 1.36 6.28 52.35
N ILE A 10 2.25 7.02 51.68
CA ILE A 10 2.95 6.54 50.48
C ILE A 10 4.11 5.64 50.93
N ARG A 11 3.99 4.34 50.69
CA ARG A 11 5.09 3.39 50.84
C ARG A 11 6.13 3.65 49.75
N LYS A 12 7.26 4.27 50.11
CA LYS A 12 8.49 4.24 49.30
C LYS A 12 9.00 2.79 49.23
N LYS A 13 8.79 2.11 48.11
CA LYS A 13 9.59 0.93 47.75
C LYS A 13 10.85 1.42 47.05
N THR A 14 11.96 1.39 47.77
CA THR A 14 13.33 1.51 47.23
C THR A 14 13.58 0.38 46.24
N PHE A 15 13.75 0.72 44.96
CA PHE A 15 14.31 -0.17 43.95
C PHE A 15 15.83 -0.24 44.16
N LYS A 16 16.30 -1.38 44.67
CA LYS A 16 17.71 -1.76 44.63
C LYS A 16 17.99 -2.42 43.28
N ASN A 17 18.99 -1.87 42.58
CA ASN A 17 19.93 -2.50 41.66
C ASN A 17 19.37 -3.60 40.73
N LEU A 18 19.03 -3.21 39.50
CA LEU A 18 19.11 -4.10 38.34
C LEU A 18 20.38 -3.74 37.56
N SER A 19 21.32 -4.68 37.55
CA SER A 19 22.59 -4.63 36.83
C SER A 19 22.40 -4.67 35.31
N PRO A 20 23.17 -3.92 34.51
CA PRO A 20 23.01 -3.81 33.07
C PRO A 20 23.90 -4.80 32.31
N GLU A 21 23.72 -6.11 32.50
CA GLU A 21 24.42 -7.10 31.68
C GLU A 21 23.52 -8.31 31.38
N ARG A 22 22.72 -8.18 30.32
CA ARG A 22 22.29 -9.35 29.54
C ARG A 22 22.73 -9.12 28.11
N SER A 23 23.84 -9.72 27.74
CA SER A 23 24.31 -9.81 26.36
C SER A 23 23.25 -10.54 25.52
N TYR A 24 22.65 -9.82 24.57
CA TYR A 24 21.67 -10.34 23.63
C TYR A 24 22.38 -11.20 22.58
N ASN A 25 22.35 -12.52 22.78
CA ASN A 25 22.88 -13.51 21.84
C ASN A 25 21.89 -14.67 21.58
N ASN A 26 20.58 -14.37 21.65
CA ASN A 26 19.57 -15.33 21.21
C ASN A 26 19.37 -15.19 19.71
N LYS A 27 20.07 -16.02 18.93
CA LYS A 27 19.69 -16.35 17.55
C LYS A 27 18.23 -16.81 17.59
N ILE A 28 17.33 -16.01 17.02
CA ILE A 28 15.93 -16.40 16.79
C ILE A 28 15.97 -17.62 15.86
N LYS A 29 15.91 -18.83 16.41
CA LYS A 29 15.73 -20.07 15.64
C LYS A 29 14.24 -20.28 15.44
N TYR A 30 13.72 -19.72 14.35
CA TYR A 30 12.41 -20.06 13.84
C TYR A 30 12.43 -21.53 13.34
N GLN A 31 11.53 -22.38 13.86
CA GLN A 31 11.28 -23.72 13.33
C GLN A 31 9.83 -23.78 12.83
N PRO A 32 9.59 -23.83 11.51
CA PRO A 32 8.23 -23.98 10.97
C PRO A 32 7.63 -25.33 11.35
N SER A 33 6.31 -25.36 11.54
CA SER A 33 5.58 -26.59 11.84
C SER A 33 5.42 -27.42 10.55
N LYS A 34 5.26 -28.75 10.69
CA LYS A 34 5.29 -29.68 9.54
C LYS A 34 3.98 -29.75 8.74
N ASN A 35 2.88 -29.15 9.23
CA ASN A 35 1.54 -29.56 8.81
C ASN A 35 0.89 -28.73 7.68
N HIS A 36 1.50 -27.63 7.21
CA HIS A 36 0.90 -26.80 6.14
C HIS A 36 1.70 -26.73 4.83
N TYR A 37 2.81 -27.48 4.72
CA TYR A 37 3.54 -27.66 3.45
C TYR A 37 2.70 -28.33 2.34
N ILE A 38 1.56 -28.94 2.66
CA ILE A 38 0.82 -29.84 1.79
C ILE A 38 0.31 -29.13 0.51
N GLN A 39 -0.08 -27.84 0.58
CA GLN A 39 -0.67 -27.16 -0.58
C GLN A 39 0.37 -26.72 -1.61
N LEU A 40 1.45 -26.05 -1.18
CA LEU A 40 2.63 -25.77 -2.03
C LEU A 40 3.27 -27.06 -2.56
N THR A 41 3.21 -28.16 -1.81
CA THR A 41 3.71 -29.47 -2.24
C THR A 41 2.84 -30.06 -3.35
N ILE A 42 1.52 -29.96 -3.28
CA ILE A 42 0.60 -30.45 -4.33
C ILE A 42 0.79 -29.66 -5.64
N ASP A 43 0.93 -28.34 -5.53
CA ASP A 43 1.12 -27.47 -6.69
C ASP A 43 2.54 -27.59 -7.28
N SER A 44 3.55 -27.80 -6.42
CA SER A 44 4.91 -28.20 -6.84
C SER A 44 4.93 -29.55 -7.56
N ILE A 45 4.16 -30.55 -7.11
CA ILE A 45 4.08 -31.86 -7.78
C ILE A 45 3.44 -31.72 -9.17
N ARG A 46 2.42 -30.86 -9.31
CA ARG A 46 1.74 -30.63 -10.58
C ARG A 46 2.58 -29.83 -11.58
N CYS A 47 3.26 -28.75 -11.18
CA CYS A 47 4.20 -28.10 -12.09
C CYS A 47 5.42 -28.97 -12.38
N GLN A 48 5.89 -29.79 -11.45
CA GLN A 48 6.87 -30.83 -11.76
C GLN A 48 6.35 -31.79 -12.84
N ASN A 49 5.09 -32.20 -12.79
CA ASN A 49 4.50 -33.06 -13.82
C ASN A 49 4.32 -32.36 -15.17
N PHE A 50 3.95 -31.08 -15.19
CA PHE A 50 3.88 -30.28 -16.41
C PHE A 50 5.27 -30.10 -17.04
N ILE A 51 6.27 -29.68 -16.24
CA ILE A 51 7.67 -29.55 -16.69
C ILE A 51 8.16 -30.88 -17.26
N LYS A 52 7.92 -31.98 -16.53
CA LYS A 52 8.31 -33.33 -16.98
C LYS A 52 7.68 -33.72 -18.32
N LYS A 53 6.47 -33.23 -18.61
CA LYS A 53 5.69 -33.58 -19.80
C LYS A 53 5.99 -32.69 -21.01
N ASN A 54 6.25 -31.41 -20.79
CA ASN A 54 6.25 -30.40 -21.86
C ASN A 54 7.62 -29.73 -22.11
N ILE A 55 8.57 -29.88 -21.20
CA ILE A 55 9.90 -29.25 -21.30
C ILE A 55 10.95 -30.33 -21.55
N LYS A 56 11.97 -30.03 -22.38
CA LYS A 56 13.07 -30.96 -22.65
C LYS A 56 13.78 -31.30 -21.34
N LYS A 57 14.09 -32.59 -21.14
CA LYS A 57 14.69 -33.12 -19.90
C LYS A 57 15.92 -32.35 -19.42
N GLU A 58 16.71 -31.84 -20.36
CA GLU A 58 17.93 -31.05 -20.11
C GLU A 58 17.62 -29.67 -19.49
N GLU A 59 16.46 -29.10 -19.80
CA GLU A 59 16.02 -27.78 -19.33
C GLU A 59 15.17 -27.89 -18.05
N GLN A 60 14.53 -29.04 -17.79
CA GLN A 60 13.61 -29.25 -16.66
C GLN A 60 14.19 -28.86 -15.29
N ASN A 61 15.46 -29.19 -15.04
CA ASN A 61 16.12 -28.90 -13.76
C ASN A 61 16.32 -27.39 -13.57
N GLN A 62 16.62 -26.66 -14.64
CA GLN A 62 16.79 -25.21 -14.60
C GLN A 62 15.45 -24.54 -14.29
N TYR A 63 14.40 -24.90 -15.04
CA TYR A 63 13.04 -24.39 -14.77
C TYR A 63 12.57 -24.68 -13.34
N LEU A 64 12.76 -25.90 -12.83
CA LEU A 64 12.40 -26.23 -11.46
C LEU A 64 13.17 -25.41 -10.41
N ASN A 65 14.44 -25.09 -10.68
CA ASN A 65 15.22 -24.23 -9.81
C ASN A 65 14.71 -22.78 -9.85
N ASP A 66 14.37 -22.27 -11.03
CA ASP A 66 13.89 -20.90 -11.16
C ASP A 66 12.51 -20.70 -10.51
N ILE A 67 11.63 -21.70 -10.56
CA ILE A 67 10.34 -21.67 -9.83
C ILE A 67 10.59 -21.65 -8.33
N LYS A 68 11.49 -22.51 -7.84
CA LYS A 68 11.87 -22.52 -6.43
C LYS A 68 12.43 -21.17 -6.00
N ASN A 69 13.24 -20.53 -6.84
CA ASN A 69 13.79 -19.21 -6.58
C ASN A 69 12.69 -18.12 -6.55
N ALA A 70 11.71 -18.17 -7.46
CA ALA A 70 10.57 -17.24 -7.47
C ALA A 70 9.69 -17.39 -6.22
N ILE A 71 9.30 -18.63 -5.86
CA ILE A 71 8.53 -18.89 -4.64
C ILE A 71 9.32 -18.44 -3.41
N LYS A 72 10.62 -18.76 -3.38
CA LYS A 72 11.51 -18.36 -2.29
C LYS A 72 11.58 -16.83 -2.15
N TYR A 73 11.59 -16.09 -3.25
CA TYR A 73 11.54 -14.62 -3.23
C TYR A 73 10.28 -14.07 -2.54
N TYR A 74 9.08 -14.58 -2.88
CA TYR A 74 7.85 -14.14 -2.21
C TYR A 74 7.80 -14.56 -0.73
N GLN A 75 8.35 -15.73 -0.40
CA GLN A 75 8.51 -16.16 1.00
C GLN A 75 9.48 -15.27 1.78
N ASP A 76 10.62 -14.92 1.17
CA ASP A 76 11.61 -14.02 1.78
C ASP A 76 11.02 -12.63 1.99
N LEU A 77 10.17 -12.14 1.07
CA LEU A 77 9.40 -10.91 1.23
C LEU A 77 8.41 -10.98 2.39
N ALA A 78 7.55 -12.01 2.43
CA ALA A 78 6.60 -12.17 3.52
C ALA A 78 7.32 -12.27 4.89
N GLN A 79 8.40 -13.05 4.94
CA GLN A 79 9.26 -13.16 6.11
C GLN A 79 9.91 -11.82 6.45
N TYR A 80 10.33 -11.03 5.46
CA TYR A 80 10.91 -9.71 5.67
C TYR A 80 9.91 -8.78 6.37
N LYS A 81 8.69 -8.67 5.86
CA LYS A 81 7.60 -7.91 6.50
C LYS A 81 7.37 -8.37 7.92
N TYR A 82 7.29 -9.69 8.15
CA TYR A 82 7.08 -10.24 9.48
C TYR A 82 8.21 -9.88 10.45
N ILE A 83 9.47 -10.07 10.06
CA ILE A 83 10.64 -9.75 10.88
C ILE A 83 10.69 -8.26 11.17
N PHE A 84 10.51 -7.41 10.16
CA PHE A 84 10.45 -5.97 10.35
C PHE A 84 9.38 -5.60 11.39
N GLN A 85 8.17 -6.14 11.23
CA GLN A 85 7.09 -5.90 12.16
C GLN A 85 7.38 -6.45 13.56
N ASP A 86 8.03 -7.60 13.69
CA ASP A 86 8.42 -8.18 14.98
C ASP A 86 9.46 -7.32 15.71
N ILE A 87 10.51 -6.88 15.01
CA ILE A 87 11.49 -5.94 15.55
C ILE A 87 10.80 -4.65 15.99
N LEU A 88 9.85 -4.13 15.19
CA LEU A 88 9.07 -2.96 15.59
C LEU A 88 8.14 -3.21 16.77
N LYS A 89 7.55 -4.39 16.93
CA LYS A 89 6.72 -4.72 18.11
C LYS A 89 7.53 -4.65 19.41
N GLN A 90 8.84 -4.87 19.34
CA GLN A 90 9.72 -4.75 20.51
C GLN A 90 9.88 -3.29 20.95
N CYS A 91 9.92 -2.34 20.00
CA CYS A 91 10.17 -0.93 20.30
C CYS A 91 8.91 -0.05 20.30
N VAL A 92 7.91 -0.35 19.48
CA VAL A 92 6.70 0.45 19.25
C VAL A 92 5.47 -0.26 19.80
N ILE A 93 4.36 0.47 20.00
CA ILE A 93 3.06 -0.14 20.26
C ILE A 93 2.63 -1.00 19.07
N LYS A 94 2.15 -2.22 19.35
CA LYS A 94 1.66 -3.21 18.37
C LYS A 94 0.71 -2.57 17.33
N GLU A 95 -0.18 -1.68 17.76
CA GLU A 95 -1.14 -0.99 16.88
C GLU A 95 -0.51 -0.02 15.87
N CYS A 96 0.73 0.44 16.05
CA CYS A 96 1.39 1.37 15.14
C CYS A 96 2.35 0.69 14.17
N VAL A 97 2.68 -0.58 14.38
CA VAL A 97 3.69 -1.32 13.62
C VAL A 97 3.33 -1.39 12.13
N HIS A 98 2.08 -1.71 11.82
CA HIS A 98 1.60 -1.70 10.44
C HIS A 98 1.73 -0.32 9.82
N ASN A 99 1.48 0.74 10.58
CA ASN A 99 1.57 2.08 10.02
C ASN A 99 2.99 2.50 9.67
N VAL A 100 3.94 2.15 10.54
CA VAL A 100 5.35 2.40 10.29
C VAL A 100 5.84 1.59 9.08
N TRP A 101 5.46 0.30 8.99
CA TRP A 101 5.77 -0.55 7.84
C TRP A 101 5.23 0.04 6.53
N ASN A 102 3.94 0.37 6.49
CA ASN A 102 3.27 0.86 5.28
C ASN A 102 3.91 2.17 4.77
N GLN A 103 4.15 3.15 5.66
CA GLN A 103 4.80 4.41 5.23
C GLN A 103 6.23 4.18 4.77
N TRP A 104 6.99 3.33 5.48
CA TRP A 104 8.36 3.00 5.10
C TRP A 104 8.41 2.35 3.72
N ILE A 105 7.62 1.30 3.47
CA ILE A 105 7.65 0.61 2.18
C ILE A 105 7.16 1.52 1.05
N ILE A 106 6.16 2.38 1.28
CA ILE A 106 5.70 3.36 0.28
C ILE A 106 6.81 4.35 -0.08
N ARG A 107 7.54 4.90 0.91
CA ARG A 107 8.68 5.80 0.66
C ARG A 107 9.75 5.11 -0.19
N VAL A 108 10.10 3.89 0.19
CA VAL A 108 11.19 3.18 -0.49
C VAL A 108 10.80 2.77 -1.91
N LEU A 109 9.56 2.34 -2.13
CA LEU A 109 9.08 1.99 -3.47
C LEU A 109 8.86 3.22 -4.35
N GLY A 110 8.36 4.33 -3.79
CA GLY A 110 8.15 5.59 -4.52
C GLY A 110 9.43 6.24 -5.03
N ASP A 111 10.58 5.88 -4.46
CA ASP A 111 11.90 6.38 -4.89
C ASP A 111 12.48 5.59 -6.08
N GLN A 112 11.84 4.49 -6.49
CA GLN A 112 12.32 3.66 -7.59
C GLN A 112 11.85 4.19 -8.95
N LYS A 113 12.76 4.24 -9.93
CA LYS A 113 12.43 4.56 -11.32
C LYS A 113 11.52 3.52 -11.98
N SER A 114 11.57 2.28 -11.50
CA SER A 114 10.80 1.14 -11.99
C SER A 114 10.66 0.18 -10.82
N VAL A 115 9.41 -0.14 -10.46
CA VAL A 115 9.13 -1.10 -9.39
C VAL A 115 8.80 -2.44 -10.05
N LYS A 116 9.84 -3.10 -10.56
CA LYS A 116 9.76 -4.50 -11.04
C LYS A 116 9.75 -5.50 -9.89
N SER A 117 10.17 -5.09 -8.69
CA SER A 117 10.26 -5.97 -7.53
C SER A 117 9.69 -5.27 -6.29
N SER A 118 8.85 -5.97 -5.54
CA SER A 118 8.37 -5.55 -4.22
C SER A 118 9.49 -5.48 -3.16
N LEU A 119 10.68 -6.03 -3.43
CA LEU A 119 11.85 -5.85 -2.56
C LEU A 119 12.47 -4.45 -2.72
N PRO A 120 12.58 -3.69 -1.63
CA PRO A 120 13.38 -2.48 -1.60
C PRO A 120 14.86 -2.82 -1.71
N GLY A 121 15.63 -2.05 -2.49
CA GLY A 121 17.09 -2.13 -2.45
C GLY A 121 17.64 -1.59 -1.12
N HIS A 122 18.74 -2.16 -0.64
CA HIS A 122 19.37 -1.78 0.63
C HIS A 122 19.82 -0.32 0.67
N GLN A 123 20.19 0.26 -0.48
CA GLN A 123 20.59 1.65 -0.55
C GLN A 123 19.40 2.57 -0.26
N GLN A 124 18.24 2.28 -0.82
CA GLN A 124 17.04 3.08 -0.56
C GLN A 124 16.57 2.93 0.89
N ALA A 125 16.71 1.75 1.49
CA ALA A 125 16.47 1.57 2.92
C ALA A 125 17.43 2.43 3.77
N ILE A 126 18.70 2.58 3.36
CA ILE A 126 19.65 3.47 4.04
C ILE A 126 19.22 4.94 3.87
N ASP A 127 18.87 5.34 2.66
CA ASP A 127 18.52 6.72 2.33
C ASP A 127 17.26 7.19 3.09
N ASP A 128 16.36 6.28 3.44
CA ASP A 128 15.12 6.58 4.17
C ASP A 128 15.25 6.50 5.71
N ARG A 129 16.47 6.27 6.22
CA ARG A 129 16.72 6.06 7.66
C ARG A 129 16.19 7.19 8.53
N GLU A 130 16.61 8.42 8.24
CA GLU A 130 16.32 9.57 9.10
C GLU A 130 14.81 9.81 9.20
N GLU A 131 14.11 9.83 8.07
CA GLU A 131 12.65 9.99 8.02
C GLU A 131 11.91 8.89 8.77
N THR A 132 12.40 7.65 8.66
CA THR A 132 11.79 6.50 9.32
C THR A 132 12.01 6.52 10.82
N GLU A 133 13.21 6.85 11.27
CA GLU A 133 13.48 7.06 12.69
C GLU A 133 12.62 8.19 13.27
N ILE A 134 12.47 9.31 12.54
CA ILE A 134 11.59 10.43 12.93
C ILE A 134 10.15 9.93 13.03
N HIS A 135 9.66 9.20 12.03
CA HIS A 135 8.31 8.67 12.02
C HIS A 135 8.04 7.72 13.21
N MET A 136 8.98 6.80 13.51
CA MET A 136 8.90 5.92 14.68
C MET A 136 8.84 6.72 15.98
N LYS A 137 9.71 7.73 16.15
CA LYS A 137 9.72 8.62 17.31
C LYS A 137 8.41 9.39 17.46
N LEU A 138 7.83 9.88 16.37
CA LEU A 138 6.53 10.57 16.37
C LEU A 138 5.40 9.62 16.80
N LYS A 139 5.36 8.40 16.28
CA LYS A 139 4.35 7.40 16.70
C LYS A 139 4.49 7.01 18.17
N LEU A 140 5.70 6.91 18.69
CA LEU A 140 5.93 6.71 20.13
C LEU A 140 5.39 7.88 20.97
N LYS A 141 5.59 9.13 20.53
CA LYS A 141 5.02 10.31 21.19
C LYS A 141 3.50 10.33 21.15
N ASP A 142 2.88 9.99 20.01
CA ASP A 142 1.43 9.86 19.87
C ASP A 142 0.86 8.81 20.84
N CYS A 143 1.60 7.72 21.06
CA CYS A 143 1.22 6.69 22.01
C CYS A 143 1.22 7.19 23.46
N VAL A 144 2.18 8.03 23.85
CA VAL A 144 2.19 8.68 25.17
C VAL A 144 1.01 9.62 25.31
N LYS A 145 0.75 10.46 24.30
CA LYS A 145 -0.37 11.41 24.30
C LYS A 145 -1.73 10.73 24.48
N ASN A 146 -1.87 9.51 23.94
CA ASN A 146 -3.08 8.71 24.04
C ASN A 146 -3.08 7.76 25.25
N ASN A 147 -2.21 7.97 26.24
CA ASN A 147 -2.07 7.15 27.45
C ASN A 147 -1.83 5.65 27.17
N LYS A 148 -1.26 5.31 26.02
CA LYS A 148 -0.96 3.92 25.66
C LYS A 148 0.41 3.46 26.14
N ILE A 149 1.34 4.38 26.41
CA ILE A 149 2.66 4.14 27.01
C ILE A 149 2.95 5.26 28.03
N GLU A 150 3.61 4.93 29.14
CA GLU A 150 4.16 5.91 30.08
C GLU A 150 5.33 6.72 29.47
N SER A 151 5.42 8.02 29.77
CA SER A 151 6.42 8.93 29.19
C SER A 151 7.88 8.45 29.35
N CYS A 152 8.22 7.87 30.51
CA CYS A 152 9.56 7.32 30.78
C CYS A 152 9.93 6.15 29.84
N ASN A 153 8.96 5.31 29.50
CA ASN A 153 9.15 4.18 28.59
C ASN A 153 9.29 4.65 27.13
N CYS A 154 8.68 5.79 26.78
CA CYS A 154 8.85 6.38 25.44
C CYS A 154 10.27 6.87 25.19
N GLU A 155 10.91 7.54 26.16
CA GLU A 155 12.29 8.01 26.00
C GLU A 155 13.29 6.86 25.85
N ILE A 156 13.10 5.78 26.63
CA ILE A 156 13.92 4.56 26.53
C ILE A 156 13.75 3.95 25.12
N LYS A 157 12.52 3.73 24.67
CA LYS A 157 12.22 3.17 23.35
C LYS A 157 12.72 4.04 22.20
N CYS A 158 12.65 5.37 22.32
CA CYS A 158 13.20 6.29 21.32
C CYS A 158 14.72 6.13 21.15
N LYS A 159 15.46 5.69 22.17
CA LYS A 159 16.91 5.41 22.08
C LYS A 159 17.21 4.08 21.38
N GLU A 160 16.25 3.17 21.32
CA GLU A 160 16.39 1.85 20.67
C GLU A 160 16.08 1.90 19.17
N VAL A 161 15.31 2.90 18.72
CA VAL A 161 14.90 3.10 17.31
C VAL A 161 16.08 3.02 16.31
N PRO A 162 17.23 3.69 16.52
CA PRO A 162 18.35 3.61 15.57
C PRO A 162 18.90 2.20 15.42
N LYS A 163 19.04 1.47 16.54
CA LYS A 163 19.54 0.08 16.54
C LYS A 163 18.58 -0.85 15.79
N VAL A 164 17.29 -0.72 16.04
CA VAL A 164 16.24 -1.47 15.33
C VAL A 164 16.34 -1.23 13.82
N TYR A 165 16.56 0.02 13.40
CA TYR A 165 16.70 0.33 11.99
C TYR A 165 17.98 -0.26 11.40
N ASP A 166 19.09 -0.28 12.15
CA ASP A 166 20.32 -0.94 11.74
C ASP A 166 20.13 -2.46 11.54
N ASP A 167 19.40 -3.12 12.44
CA ASP A 167 19.05 -4.54 12.32
C ASP A 167 18.20 -4.80 11.05
N ILE A 168 17.25 -3.90 10.74
CA ILE A 168 16.45 -3.94 9.51
C ILE A 168 17.34 -3.77 8.27
N ILE A 169 18.20 -2.75 8.22
CA ILE A 169 19.11 -2.51 7.08
C ILE A 169 19.99 -3.73 6.85
N GLN A 170 20.57 -4.29 7.94
CA GLN A 170 21.46 -5.43 7.84
C GLN A 170 20.73 -6.64 7.25
N PHE A 171 19.50 -6.90 7.68
CA PHE A 171 18.66 -7.94 7.10
C PHE A 171 18.38 -7.70 5.60
N VAL A 172 18.00 -6.48 5.21
CA VAL A 172 17.75 -6.13 3.80
C VAL A 172 19.00 -6.36 2.95
N LYS A 173 20.17 -5.95 3.45
CA LYS A 173 21.46 -6.20 2.78
C LYS A 173 21.74 -7.68 2.59
N GLU A 174 21.51 -8.50 3.61
CA GLU A 174 21.73 -9.94 3.54
C GLU A 174 20.82 -10.59 2.50
N LYS A 175 19.53 -10.27 2.51
CA LYS A 175 18.56 -10.79 1.55
C LYS A 175 18.80 -10.33 0.13
N GLU A 176 19.11 -9.06 -0.07
CA GLU A 176 19.45 -8.59 -1.40
C GLU A 176 20.70 -9.27 -1.95
N ASN A 177 21.72 -9.50 -1.11
CA ASN A 177 22.91 -10.24 -1.51
C ASN A 177 22.60 -11.71 -1.85
N GLU A 178 21.72 -12.37 -1.10
CA GLU A 178 21.21 -13.72 -1.44
C GLU A 178 20.52 -13.71 -2.81
N HIS A 179 19.61 -12.76 -3.05
CA HIS A 179 18.91 -12.64 -4.33
C HIS A 179 19.85 -12.28 -5.49
N ARG A 180 20.81 -11.36 -5.30
CA ARG A 180 21.80 -10.99 -6.33
C ARG A 180 22.67 -12.19 -6.72
N LYS A 181 23.09 -13.01 -5.77
CA LYS A 181 23.84 -14.26 -6.05
C LYS A 181 23.02 -15.23 -6.89
N ASN A 182 21.70 -15.25 -6.69
CA ASN A 182 20.78 -16.12 -7.43
C ASN A 182 20.31 -15.52 -8.77
N LYS A 183 20.46 -14.20 -8.97
CA LYS A 183 19.96 -13.47 -10.15
C LYS A 183 20.71 -13.78 -11.45
N ASN A 184 21.91 -14.38 -11.36
CA ASN A 184 22.70 -14.77 -12.53
C ASN A 184 22.05 -15.86 -13.41
N ASN A 185 20.90 -16.44 -13.01
CA ASN A 185 20.18 -17.47 -13.78
C ASN A 185 18.78 -17.04 -14.29
N SER A 186 18.54 -15.73 -14.37
CA SER A 186 17.40 -15.01 -14.98
C SER A 186 15.97 -15.58 -14.88
N LEU A 187 15.16 -14.82 -14.14
CA LEU A 187 13.70 -14.89 -14.04
C LEU A 187 12.97 -14.30 -15.26
N GLU A 188 13.60 -14.26 -16.44
CA GLU A 188 13.06 -13.63 -17.66
C GLU A 188 12.49 -14.65 -18.66
N ASN A 189 12.43 -15.94 -18.29
CA ASN A 189 11.82 -16.95 -19.15
C ASN A 189 10.29 -16.87 -19.06
N GLU A 190 9.60 -16.40 -20.11
CA GLU A 190 8.13 -16.46 -20.22
C GLU A 190 7.58 -17.87 -19.95
N GLN A 191 8.33 -18.90 -20.34
CA GLN A 191 8.01 -20.31 -20.05
C GLN A 191 8.03 -20.64 -18.54
N LEU A 192 8.87 -19.96 -17.75
CA LEU A 192 8.93 -20.13 -16.30
C LEU A 192 7.69 -19.54 -15.63
N LEU A 193 7.35 -18.31 -16.01
CA LEU A 193 6.14 -17.65 -15.56
C LEU A 193 4.90 -18.48 -15.93
N GLN A 194 4.94 -19.17 -17.07
CA GLN A 194 3.85 -20.04 -17.50
C GLN A 194 3.65 -21.21 -16.57
N ILE A 195 4.76 -21.86 -16.21
CA ILE A 195 4.69 -22.97 -15.28
C ILE A 195 4.25 -22.49 -13.89
N ILE A 196 4.71 -21.32 -13.44
CA ILE A 196 4.25 -20.71 -12.18
C ILE A 196 2.74 -20.43 -12.27
N SER A 197 2.24 -19.82 -13.34
CA SER A 197 0.80 -19.58 -13.57
C SER A 197 -0.01 -20.88 -13.55
N ASP A 198 0.51 -21.96 -14.15
CA ASP A 198 -0.13 -23.28 -14.16
C ASP A 198 -0.09 -24.00 -12.81
N SER A 199 0.84 -23.63 -11.91
CA SER A 199 0.95 -24.18 -10.56
C SER A 199 0.33 -23.31 -9.47
N VAL A 200 0.24 -22.00 -9.68
CA VAL A 200 -0.70 -21.13 -8.97
C VAL A 200 -2.08 -21.42 -9.55
N ARG A 201 -2.61 -22.63 -9.35
CA ARG A 201 -4.04 -22.81 -9.53
C ARG A 201 -4.72 -22.30 -8.28
N ILE A 202 -5.50 -21.23 -8.47
CA ILE A 202 -6.58 -20.83 -7.59
C ILE A 202 -7.31 -22.09 -7.22
N ASN A 203 -7.20 -22.50 -5.96
CA ASN A 203 -7.96 -23.64 -5.50
C ASN A 203 -9.41 -23.13 -5.45
N PRO A 204 -10.27 -23.53 -6.39
CA PRO A 204 -11.63 -23.02 -6.39
C PRO A 204 -12.25 -23.60 -5.12
N PHE A 205 -12.65 -22.73 -4.20
CA PHE A 205 -13.39 -23.07 -2.99
C PHE A 205 -12.56 -23.73 -1.87
N TYR A 206 -11.79 -22.93 -1.14
CA TYR A 206 -11.73 -23.14 0.31
C TYR A 206 -12.84 -22.28 0.95
N ARG A 207 -14.07 -22.82 0.98
CA ARG A 207 -15.14 -22.24 1.80
C ARG A 207 -14.76 -22.44 3.26
N ASN A 208 -14.25 -21.39 3.91
CA ASN A 208 -14.12 -21.43 5.35
C ASN A 208 -15.54 -21.46 5.93
N LYS A 209 -15.99 -22.64 6.38
CA LYS A 209 -17.36 -22.87 6.88
C LYS A 209 -17.73 -22.02 8.11
N LYS A 210 -16.78 -21.31 8.71
CA LYS A 210 -16.98 -20.60 9.97
C LYS A 210 -17.31 -19.12 9.84
N ASP A 211 -17.00 -18.46 8.73
CA ASP A 211 -17.10 -17.00 8.65
C ASP A 211 -17.60 -16.49 7.27
N PHE A 212 -18.83 -15.99 7.28
CA PHE A 212 -19.51 -15.07 6.35
C PHE A 212 -19.83 -15.51 4.90
N ASN A 213 -20.95 -14.95 4.40
CA ASN A 213 -21.64 -15.21 3.12
C ASN A 213 -20.85 -14.82 1.84
N GLN A 214 -19.52 -14.81 1.85
CA GLN A 214 -18.70 -14.35 0.73
C GLN A 214 -17.72 -15.43 0.25
N ASP A 215 -17.67 -15.67 -1.06
CA ASP A 215 -16.76 -16.65 -1.67
C ASP A 215 -15.36 -16.01 -1.88
N PHE A 216 -14.41 -16.38 -1.02
CA PHE A 216 -12.99 -16.00 -1.16
C PHE A 216 -12.20 -17.05 -1.96
N LEU A 217 -11.28 -16.56 -2.79
CA LEU A 217 -10.27 -17.33 -3.49
C LEU A 217 -8.92 -17.16 -2.80
N TYR A 218 -8.26 -18.28 -2.49
CA TYR A 218 -6.92 -18.30 -1.92
C TYR A 218 -5.90 -18.45 -3.06
N LEU A 219 -5.05 -17.44 -3.22
CA LEU A 219 -3.97 -17.42 -4.20
C LEU A 219 -2.68 -18.00 -3.62
N TYR A 220 -2.50 -17.89 -2.31
CA TYR A 220 -1.38 -18.44 -1.57
C TYR A 220 -1.75 -18.63 -0.10
N ASN A 221 -1.23 -19.69 0.53
CA ASN A 221 -1.41 -19.93 1.95
C ASN A 221 -0.22 -20.73 2.49
N ASP A 222 0.53 -20.13 3.42
CA ASP A 222 1.49 -20.82 4.27
C ASP A 222 1.26 -20.48 5.75
N GLU A 223 2.11 -20.99 6.64
CA GLU A 223 1.96 -20.77 8.10
C GLU A 223 2.05 -19.30 8.54
N ASN A 224 2.64 -18.44 7.70
CA ASN A 224 2.97 -17.07 8.06
C ASN A 224 2.24 -16.03 7.21
N TYR A 225 1.70 -16.43 6.06
CA TYR A 225 1.14 -15.49 5.11
C TYR A 225 0.06 -16.14 4.23
N THR A 226 -1.11 -15.52 4.22
CA THR A 226 -2.22 -15.89 3.36
C THR A 226 -2.53 -14.77 2.38
N ILE A 227 -2.68 -15.14 1.12
CA ILE A 227 -3.12 -14.24 0.05
C ILE A 227 -4.47 -14.72 -0.43
N ASN A 228 -5.45 -13.85 -0.27
CA ASN A 228 -6.82 -14.10 -0.65
C ASN A 228 -7.40 -12.87 -1.37
N ILE A 229 -8.42 -13.15 -2.16
CA ILE A 229 -9.18 -12.17 -2.92
C ILE A 229 -10.63 -12.65 -2.98
N LEU A 230 -11.60 -11.75 -2.96
CA LEU A 230 -12.98 -12.13 -3.25
C LEU A 230 -13.15 -12.58 -4.70
N GLN A 231 -14.03 -13.55 -4.93
CA GLN A 231 -14.33 -14.05 -6.27
C GLN A 231 -14.71 -12.93 -7.26
N GLU A 232 -15.60 -12.02 -6.88
CA GLU A 232 -16.03 -10.90 -7.73
C GLU A 232 -14.87 -9.99 -8.15
N ASN A 233 -13.90 -9.79 -7.26
CA ASN A 233 -12.74 -8.96 -7.53
C ASN A 233 -11.72 -9.68 -8.39
N TYR A 234 -11.57 -10.98 -8.18
CA TYR A 234 -10.81 -11.81 -9.09
C TYR A 234 -11.39 -11.73 -10.50
N ASP A 235 -12.71 -11.87 -10.65
CA ASP A 235 -13.39 -11.83 -11.95
C ASP A 235 -13.22 -10.47 -12.64
N HIS A 236 -13.32 -9.37 -11.88
CA HIS A 236 -13.05 -8.03 -12.37
C HIS A 236 -11.62 -7.87 -12.88
N ILE A 237 -10.60 -8.15 -12.05
CA ILE A 237 -9.18 -8.03 -12.42
C ILE A 237 -8.84 -8.98 -13.58
N SER A 238 -9.41 -10.18 -13.57
CA SER A 238 -9.31 -11.18 -14.62
C SER A 238 -9.80 -10.62 -15.96
N LYS A 239 -10.95 -9.92 -15.96
CA LYS A 239 -11.47 -9.24 -17.14
C LYS A 239 -10.60 -8.06 -17.57
N MET A 240 -10.08 -7.27 -16.63
CA MET A 240 -9.15 -6.17 -16.94
C MET A 240 -7.90 -6.69 -17.66
N PHE A 241 -7.35 -7.81 -17.19
CA PHE A 241 -6.21 -8.45 -17.83
C PHE A 241 -6.53 -8.84 -19.28
N ASP A 242 -7.68 -9.49 -19.51
CA ASP A 242 -8.11 -9.92 -20.85
C ASP A 242 -8.31 -8.74 -21.82
N LEU A 243 -8.77 -7.60 -21.32
CA LEU A 243 -9.01 -6.40 -22.14
C LEU A 243 -7.71 -5.66 -22.50
N ASN A 244 -6.70 -5.71 -21.63
CA ASN A 244 -5.46 -4.95 -21.80
C ASN A 244 -4.34 -5.76 -22.49
N GLN A 245 -4.46 -7.09 -22.58
CA GLN A 245 -3.43 -7.96 -23.16
C GLN A 245 -3.85 -8.50 -24.53
N ASN A 246 -2.93 -8.42 -25.51
CA ASN A 246 -3.16 -8.89 -26.88
C ASN A 246 -2.06 -9.76 -27.53
N PRO A 247 -1.23 -10.50 -26.75
CA PRO A 247 -0.61 -11.73 -27.26
C PRO A 247 -1.03 -12.99 -26.48
N GLN A 248 -1.24 -14.10 -27.19
CA GLN A 248 -1.58 -15.41 -26.61
C GLN A 248 -0.59 -15.90 -25.54
N ASN A 249 0.69 -15.51 -25.62
CA ASN A 249 1.74 -15.91 -24.68
C ASN A 249 1.58 -15.27 -23.29
N ILE A 250 0.94 -14.10 -23.20
CA ILE A 250 0.71 -13.40 -21.93
C ILE A 250 -0.56 -13.93 -21.25
N GLN A 251 -1.55 -14.37 -22.03
CA GLN A 251 -2.81 -14.90 -21.51
C GLN A 251 -2.62 -16.11 -20.58
N SER A 252 -1.63 -16.93 -20.89
CA SER A 252 -1.32 -18.13 -20.15
C SER A 252 -0.62 -17.81 -18.79
N LEU A 253 -0.11 -16.59 -18.61
CA LEU A 253 0.49 -16.04 -17.38
C LEU A 253 -0.49 -15.31 -16.45
N LYS A 254 -1.74 -15.18 -16.87
CA LYS A 254 -2.76 -14.38 -16.17
C LYS A 254 -2.83 -14.61 -14.67
N THR A 255 -2.84 -15.88 -14.24
CA THR A 255 -2.98 -16.21 -12.81
C THR A 255 -1.77 -15.76 -12.00
N PHE A 256 -0.57 -15.84 -12.58
CA PHE A 256 0.64 -15.33 -11.94
C PHE A 256 0.58 -13.82 -11.76
N TYR A 257 0.19 -13.08 -12.81
CA TYR A 257 0.09 -11.62 -12.71
C TYR A 257 -0.97 -11.16 -11.71
N ILE A 258 -2.09 -11.86 -11.65
CA ILE A 258 -3.12 -11.59 -10.63
C ILE A 258 -2.56 -11.89 -9.23
N PHE A 259 -1.86 -13.01 -9.04
CA PHE A 259 -1.19 -13.31 -7.78
C PHE A 259 -0.21 -12.20 -7.38
N GLU A 260 0.65 -11.75 -8.29
CA GLU A 260 1.67 -10.74 -8.00
C GLU A 260 1.05 -9.39 -7.68
N LEU A 261 0.00 -8.98 -8.41
CA LEU A 261 -0.81 -7.81 -8.10
C LEU A 261 -1.33 -7.88 -6.66
N ILE A 262 -2.03 -8.96 -6.31
CA ILE A 262 -2.63 -9.10 -4.98
C ILE A 262 -1.56 -9.21 -3.89
N PHE A 263 -0.47 -9.95 -4.13
CA PHE A 263 0.68 -10.02 -3.25
C PHE A 263 1.20 -8.62 -2.93
N ASN A 264 1.44 -7.82 -3.96
CA ASN A 264 2.05 -6.49 -3.83
C ASN A 264 1.20 -5.53 -2.99
N TYR A 265 -0.10 -5.46 -3.25
CA TYR A 265 -1.01 -4.58 -2.49
C TYR A 265 -1.28 -5.07 -1.06
N GLN A 266 -1.31 -6.39 -0.83
CA GLN A 266 -1.35 -6.95 0.52
C GLN A 266 -0.02 -6.75 1.28
N PHE A 267 1.11 -6.85 0.58
CA PHE A 267 2.44 -6.69 1.15
C PHE A 267 2.62 -5.28 1.71
N ILE A 268 2.24 -4.25 0.93
CA ILE A 268 2.18 -2.86 1.42
C ILE A 268 1.16 -2.68 2.55
N GLY A 269 0.14 -3.54 2.64
CA GLY A 269 -0.89 -3.46 3.68
C GLY A 269 -1.93 -2.38 3.37
N GLY A 270 -2.32 -2.27 2.10
CA GLY A 270 -3.01 -1.16 1.42
C GLY A 270 -4.40 -0.72 1.89
N ILE A 271 -4.69 -0.73 3.19
CA ILE A 271 -5.98 -0.26 3.73
C ILE A 271 -5.70 0.93 4.65
N GLY A 272 -6.00 2.15 4.17
CA GLY A 272 -6.07 3.36 5.01
C GLY A 272 -5.01 4.45 4.79
N TYR A 273 -4.12 4.33 3.80
CA TYR A 273 -3.14 5.38 3.45
C TYR A 273 -3.60 6.34 2.37
N GLN A 274 -4.63 5.95 1.65
CA GLN A 274 -5.33 6.71 0.65
C GLN A 274 -6.81 6.32 0.77
N TRP A 275 -7.69 7.30 0.73
CA TRP A 275 -9.12 7.09 0.87
C TRP A 275 -9.75 7.49 -0.47
N ALA A 276 -10.48 6.57 -1.11
CA ALA A 276 -11.04 6.83 -2.43
C ALA A 276 -12.13 7.91 -2.33
N PHE A 277 -12.22 8.76 -3.35
CA PHE A 277 -13.27 9.75 -3.40
C PHE A 277 -14.63 9.12 -3.66
N PRO A 278 -15.73 9.76 -3.19
CA PRO A 278 -17.07 9.38 -3.57
C PRO A 278 -17.21 9.26 -5.11
N PRO A 279 -17.79 8.17 -5.64
CA PRO A 279 -17.92 7.99 -7.09
C PRO A 279 -18.71 9.12 -7.79
N ASN A 280 -19.67 9.75 -7.11
CA ASN A 280 -20.40 10.89 -7.65
C ASN A 280 -19.57 12.17 -7.68
N MET A 281 -18.63 12.32 -6.76
CA MET A 281 -17.62 13.37 -6.87
C MET A 281 -16.75 13.13 -8.10
N MET A 282 -16.23 11.91 -8.29
CA MET A 282 -15.40 11.57 -9.44
C MET A 282 -16.12 11.82 -10.77
N LYS A 283 -17.39 11.40 -10.87
CA LYS A 283 -18.26 11.70 -12.01
C LYS A 283 -18.42 13.20 -12.27
N MET A 284 -18.67 13.99 -11.24
CA MET A 284 -18.81 15.44 -11.41
C MET A 284 -17.49 16.10 -11.82
N LEU A 285 -16.34 15.62 -11.29
CA LEU A 285 -15.03 16.08 -11.74
C LEU A 285 -14.78 15.76 -13.22
N GLU A 286 -15.22 14.59 -13.69
CA GLU A 286 -15.18 14.20 -15.10
C GLU A 286 -16.02 15.13 -15.99
N GLU A 287 -17.31 15.28 -15.64
CA GLU A 287 -18.28 16.03 -16.45
C GLU A 287 -17.99 17.54 -16.49
N GLU A 288 -17.55 18.12 -15.38
CA GLU A 288 -17.41 19.58 -15.23
C GLU A 288 -15.96 20.05 -15.42
N LEU A 289 -14.99 19.28 -14.93
CA LEU A 289 -13.58 19.66 -14.91
C LEU A 289 -12.71 18.79 -15.84
N LYS A 290 -13.32 17.92 -16.66
CA LYS A 290 -12.63 17.07 -17.64
C LYS A 290 -11.51 16.23 -16.99
N ILE A 291 -11.69 15.87 -15.72
CA ILE A 291 -10.79 14.96 -15.02
C ILE A 291 -11.07 13.56 -15.55
N GLU A 292 -10.07 12.93 -16.16
CA GLU A 292 -10.22 11.60 -16.77
C GLU A 292 -9.11 10.64 -16.35
N CYS A 293 -8.19 11.06 -15.48
CA CYS A 293 -7.11 10.21 -15.02
C CYS A 293 -6.77 10.37 -13.54
N GLU A 294 -6.61 9.25 -12.83
CA GLU A 294 -6.10 9.21 -11.45
C GLU A 294 -4.58 9.05 -11.43
N VAL A 295 -3.88 9.95 -10.74
CA VAL A 295 -2.42 9.89 -10.57
C VAL A 295 -2.00 8.88 -9.49
N PHE A 296 -2.89 8.60 -8.56
CA PHE A 296 -2.71 7.63 -7.49
C PHE A 296 -3.90 6.69 -7.45
N ALA A 297 -3.80 5.56 -8.15
CA ALA A 297 -4.77 4.49 -8.03
C ALA A 297 -4.06 3.13 -8.14
N SER A 298 -4.87 2.10 -8.31
CA SER A 298 -4.46 0.74 -8.54
C SER A 298 -5.51 0.04 -9.41
N PRO A 299 -5.16 -1.11 -10.01
CA PRO A 299 -6.16 -1.97 -10.62
C PRO A 299 -7.29 -2.39 -9.66
N LEU A 300 -7.09 -2.22 -8.35
CA LEU A 300 -8.05 -2.60 -7.31
C LEU A 300 -9.02 -1.47 -6.93
N ASN A 301 -8.73 -0.21 -7.27
CA ASN A 301 -9.51 0.94 -6.73
C ASN A 301 -9.64 2.15 -7.67
N HIS A 302 -9.18 2.07 -8.92
CA HIS A 302 -9.37 3.15 -9.89
C HIS A 302 -10.87 3.39 -10.18
N TYR A 303 -11.22 4.65 -10.39
CA TYR A 303 -12.49 5.09 -10.95
C TYR A 303 -12.41 5.25 -12.47
N PHE A 304 -11.33 5.88 -12.96
CA PHE A 304 -11.13 6.14 -14.39
C PHE A 304 -10.34 5.01 -15.07
N ASP A 305 -10.70 4.70 -16.31
CA ASP A 305 -9.97 3.74 -17.13
C ASP A 305 -8.51 4.17 -17.39
N GLN A 306 -8.19 5.47 -17.26
CA GLN A 306 -6.83 5.98 -17.31
C GLN A 306 -6.32 6.23 -15.90
N PHE A 307 -5.28 5.52 -15.47
CA PHE A 307 -4.72 5.72 -14.14
C PHE A 307 -3.24 5.38 -14.06
N HIS A 308 -2.55 6.01 -13.12
CA HIS A 308 -1.21 5.67 -12.69
C HIS A 308 -1.27 4.87 -11.38
N SER A 309 -0.29 3.99 -11.17
CA SER A 309 -0.21 3.16 -9.97
C SER A 309 1.23 2.87 -9.58
N LEU A 310 1.43 2.27 -8.39
CA LEU A 310 2.76 2.14 -7.81
C LEU A 310 3.64 1.08 -8.49
N PHE A 311 3.07 -0.04 -8.93
CA PHE A 311 3.83 -1.21 -9.39
C PHE A 311 3.84 -1.33 -10.91
N ASP A 312 4.98 -1.73 -11.48
CA ASP A 312 5.09 -1.93 -12.94
C ASP A 312 4.20 -3.08 -13.44
N ILE A 313 3.88 -4.05 -12.56
CA ILE A 313 2.98 -5.16 -12.88
C ILE A 313 1.55 -4.70 -13.20
N ASP A 314 1.17 -3.52 -12.70
CA ASP A 314 -0.19 -3.00 -12.85
C ASP A 314 -0.49 -2.61 -14.30
N GLN A 315 0.55 -2.42 -15.14
CA GLN A 315 0.39 -2.15 -16.57
C GLN A 315 -0.37 -3.26 -17.29
N TYR A 316 -0.27 -4.50 -16.79
CA TYR A 316 -0.99 -5.63 -17.37
C TYR A 316 -2.50 -5.53 -17.15
N PHE A 317 -2.92 -4.63 -16.28
CA PHE A 317 -4.29 -4.33 -15.91
C PHE A 317 -4.67 -2.88 -16.25
N GLY A 318 -3.97 -2.23 -17.18
CA GLY A 318 -4.36 -0.91 -17.71
C GLY A 318 -3.67 0.30 -17.06
N SER A 319 -2.81 0.10 -16.05
CA SER A 319 -2.06 1.21 -15.44
C SER A 319 -1.03 1.83 -16.40
N TYR A 320 -0.82 3.14 -16.27
CA TYR A 320 0.30 3.88 -16.86
C TYR A 320 1.58 3.84 -16.00
N CYS A 321 1.66 2.90 -15.06
CA CYS A 321 2.73 2.76 -14.08
C CYS A 321 2.88 4.03 -13.20
N SER A 322 3.96 4.11 -12.43
CA SER A 322 4.16 5.21 -11.48
C SER A 322 4.29 6.56 -12.19
N CYS A 323 3.51 7.54 -11.73
CA CYS A 323 3.56 8.93 -12.18
C CYS A 323 4.86 9.66 -11.77
N LEU A 324 5.62 9.10 -10.82
CA LEU A 324 6.93 9.63 -10.45
C LEU A 324 8.01 9.30 -11.49
N SER A 325 7.86 8.19 -12.20
CA SER A 325 8.81 7.74 -13.24
C SER A 325 8.28 7.89 -14.66
N ASN A 326 6.97 8.00 -14.84
CA ASN A 326 6.32 8.16 -16.14
C ASN A 326 5.70 9.55 -16.28
N ASP A 327 5.48 9.95 -17.52
CA ASP A 327 4.77 11.18 -17.85
C ASP A 327 3.26 10.93 -17.94
N ILE A 328 2.47 11.92 -17.51
CA ILE A 328 1.05 12.00 -17.86
C ILE A 328 0.96 12.07 -19.39
N LYS A 329 0.06 11.27 -19.97
CA LYS A 329 -0.07 11.15 -21.42
C LYS A 329 -0.67 12.43 -22.02
N ASP A 330 -0.17 12.85 -23.17
CA ASP A 330 -0.57 14.11 -23.83
C ASP A 330 -2.07 14.17 -24.19
N HIS A 331 -2.74 13.03 -24.33
CA HIS A 331 -4.17 13.00 -24.64
C HIS A 331 -5.05 13.36 -23.43
N ILE A 332 -4.53 13.25 -22.20
CA ILE A 332 -5.25 13.54 -20.96
C ILE A 332 -5.55 15.05 -20.85
N GLN A 333 -6.74 15.40 -20.37
CA GLN A 333 -7.26 16.78 -20.23
C GLN A 333 -7.39 17.22 -18.78
N GLY A 334 -7.38 16.29 -17.84
CA GLY A 334 -7.38 16.61 -16.43
C GLY A 334 -7.07 15.40 -15.56
N ILE A 335 -6.50 15.67 -14.40
CA ILE A 335 -6.05 14.63 -13.46
C ILE A 335 -6.56 14.84 -12.03
N GLU A 336 -6.93 13.73 -11.40
CA GLU A 336 -7.16 13.61 -9.97
C GLU A 336 -5.84 13.21 -9.30
N VAL A 337 -5.50 13.84 -8.18
CA VAL A 337 -4.27 13.53 -7.44
C VAL A 337 -4.58 13.36 -5.96
N ASN A 338 -4.73 12.11 -5.54
CA ASN A 338 -4.88 11.71 -4.14
C ASN A 338 -3.66 10.92 -3.64
N PRO A 339 -2.53 11.58 -3.35
CA PRO A 339 -1.31 10.89 -2.95
C PRO A 339 -1.50 10.16 -1.60
N PRO A 340 -0.77 9.06 -1.35
CA PRO A 340 -0.75 8.44 -0.04
C PRO A 340 -0.26 9.45 1.02
N PHE A 341 -0.74 9.34 2.25
CA PHE A 341 -0.41 10.25 3.37
C PHE A 341 1.02 10.03 3.91
N VAL A 342 1.99 10.25 3.04
CA VAL A 342 3.43 10.12 3.24
C VAL A 342 4.05 11.41 2.71
N GLU A 343 4.50 12.28 3.61
CA GLU A 343 4.94 13.66 3.29
C GLU A 343 5.94 13.70 2.12
N LYS A 344 6.98 12.85 2.15
CA LYS A 344 7.98 12.74 1.07
C LYS A 344 7.34 12.47 -0.29
N MET A 345 6.33 11.60 -0.33
CA MET A 345 5.58 11.32 -1.56
C MET A 345 4.75 12.51 -1.97
N MET A 346 4.00 13.12 -1.04
CA MET A 346 3.21 14.31 -1.34
C MET A 346 4.08 15.43 -1.94
N VAL A 347 5.23 15.73 -1.34
CA VAL A 347 6.18 16.74 -1.80
C VAL A 347 6.69 16.44 -3.21
N LYS A 348 7.16 15.20 -3.45
CA LYS A 348 7.65 14.79 -4.78
C LYS A 348 6.58 14.94 -5.85
N ASN A 349 5.34 14.59 -5.52
CA ASN A 349 4.22 14.71 -6.45
C ASN A 349 3.82 16.14 -6.72
N SER A 350 3.76 16.99 -5.68
CA SER A 350 3.53 18.41 -5.84
C SER A 350 4.55 19.03 -6.81
N GLN A 351 5.84 18.74 -6.62
CA GLN A 351 6.88 19.23 -7.53
C GLN A 351 6.70 18.68 -8.95
N ARG A 352 6.50 17.37 -9.08
CA ARG A 352 6.36 16.69 -10.37
C ARG A 352 5.19 17.22 -11.19
N ILE A 353 4.06 17.48 -10.54
CA ILE A 353 2.85 18.02 -11.16
C ILE A 353 3.05 19.45 -11.63
N LEU A 354 3.68 20.29 -10.80
CA LEU A 354 4.01 21.66 -11.20
C LEU A 354 5.00 21.66 -12.37
N ASP A 355 6.05 20.84 -12.31
CA ASP A 355 6.98 20.67 -13.43
C ASP A 355 6.24 20.23 -14.70
N HIS A 356 5.26 19.33 -14.57
CA HIS A 356 4.47 18.88 -15.70
C HIS A 356 3.61 20.00 -16.30
N ILE A 357 2.88 20.78 -15.50
CA ILE A 357 2.10 21.92 -16.02
C ILE A 357 3.02 23.01 -16.60
N ILE A 358 4.03 23.43 -15.83
CA ILE A 358 4.85 24.60 -16.11
C ILE A 358 5.83 24.32 -17.26
N GLN A 359 6.56 23.21 -17.21
CA GLN A 359 7.64 22.94 -18.16
C GLN A 359 7.13 22.33 -19.47
N LYS A 360 6.05 21.55 -19.43
CA LYS A 360 5.54 20.88 -20.64
C LYS A 360 4.49 21.66 -21.41
N GLN A 361 4.18 22.88 -20.98
CA GLN A 361 3.17 23.73 -21.62
C GLN A 361 1.91 22.90 -21.96
N MET A 362 1.36 22.25 -20.92
CA MET A 362 0.17 21.42 -21.07
C MET A 362 -0.89 22.17 -21.85
N LYS A 363 -1.73 21.42 -22.59
CA LYS A 363 -2.81 21.93 -23.45
C LYS A 363 -3.46 23.19 -22.88
N ASP A 364 -3.93 24.05 -23.77
CA ASP A 364 -4.55 25.32 -23.40
C ASP A 364 -5.49 25.22 -22.20
N GLU A 365 -6.29 24.14 -22.09
CA GLU A 365 -7.15 23.80 -20.96
C GLU A 365 -6.73 22.47 -20.30
N PHE A 366 -6.23 22.53 -19.06
CA PHE A 366 -5.89 21.35 -18.25
C PHE A 366 -6.20 21.58 -16.77
N PHE A 367 -6.90 20.63 -16.14
CA PHE A 367 -7.29 20.69 -14.72
C PHE A 367 -6.54 19.68 -13.86
N ILE A 368 -6.27 20.07 -12.62
CA ILE A 368 -5.78 19.19 -11.57
C ILE A 368 -6.61 19.40 -10.32
N CYS A 369 -7.18 18.32 -9.81
CA CYS A 369 -7.78 18.28 -8.49
C CYS A 369 -6.81 17.58 -7.55
N PHE A 370 -6.04 18.37 -6.79
CA PHE A 370 -5.07 17.83 -5.85
C PHE A 370 -5.69 17.74 -4.47
N TYR A 371 -5.78 16.53 -3.95
CA TYR A 371 -6.24 16.25 -2.61
C TYR A 371 -5.10 16.34 -1.60
N CYS A 372 -5.34 17.10 -0.54
CA CYS A 372 -4.40 17.22 0.57
C CYS A 372 -5.10 16.90 1.90
N ASN A 373 -4.36 16.20 2.75
CA ASN A 373 -4.68 16.14 4.18
C ASN A 373 -4.61 17.57 4.79
N PRO A 374 -5.17 17.84 5.98
CA PRO A 374 -5.40 19.20 6.48
C PRO A 374 -4.13 19.94 6.93
N TRP A 375 -2.97 19.40 6.61
CA TRP A 375 -1.66 19.95 6.96
C TRP A 375 -1.33 21.10 6.01
N LYS A 376 -1.95 22.26 6.22
CA LYS A 376 -1.59 23.50 5.51
C LYS A 376 -0.15 23.95 5.81
N ASP A 377 0.45 23.39 6.84
CA ASP A 377 1.87 23.52 7.18
C ASP A 377 2.77 22.51 6.45
N SER A 378 2.22 21.50 5.76
CA SER A 378 3.00 20.55 4.96
C SER A 378 3.75 21.27 3.83
N GLN A 379 4.93 20.75 3.50
CA GLN A 379 5.74 21.29 2.42
C GLN A 379 5.04 21.08 1.07
N ALA A 380 4.34 19.95 0.91
CA ALA A 380 3.55 19.66 -0.29
C ALA A 380 2.46 20.72 -0.54
N TYR A 381 1.74 21.12 0.51
CA TYR A 381 0.76 22.20 0.43
C TYR A 381 1.42 23.52 0.01
N GLN A 382 2.53 23.86 0.66
CA GLN A 382 3.22 25.12 0.40
C GLN A 382 3.70 25.21 -1.05
N ILE A 383 4.26 24.13 -1.60
CA ILE A 383 4.69 24.05 -3.00
C ILE A 383 3.53 24.39 -3.95
N LEU A 384 2.38 23.75 -3.77
CA LEU A 384 1.22 23.96 -4.64
C LEU A 384 0.57 25.34 -4.43
N ALA A 385 0.42 25.76 -3.18
CA ALA A 385 -0.27 27.01 -2.83
C ALA A 385 0.55 28.27 -3.15
N GLN A 386 1.88 28.15 -3.24
CA GLN A 386 2.76 29.26 -3.63
C GLN A 386 2.66 29.61 -5.11
N GLU A 387 2.27 28.66 -5.98
CA GLU A 387 2.06 28.87 -7.41
C GLU A 387 0.71 29.56 -7.72
N LYS A 388 0.55 30.78 -7.20
CA LYS A 388 -0.70 31.57 -7.27
C LYS A 388 -1.26 31.77 -8.69
N SER A 389 -0.39 31.73 -9.70
CA SER A 389 -0.80 31.86 -11.11
C SER A 389 -1.64 30.66 -11.58
N LEU A 390 -1.36 29.46 -11.07
CA LEU A 390 -2.01 28.21 -11.45
C LEU A 390 -3.15 27.82 -10.52
N VAL A 391 -3.13 28.25 -9.26
CA VAL A 391 -4.21 27.98 -8.31
C VAL A 391 -5.50 28.68 -8.76
N ILE A 392 -6.56 27.88 -8.90
CA ILE A 392 -7.90 28.30 -9.31
C ILE A 392 -8.79 28.48 -8.06
N ASP A 393 -8.87 27.45 -7.22
CA ASP A 393 -9.64 27.49 -5.97
C ASP A 393 -9.03 26.55 -4.91
N THR A 394 -9.39 26.77 -3.65
CA THR A 394 -9.14 25.85 -2.54
C THR A 394 -10.46 25.59 -1.81
N ILE A 395 -10.81 24.31 -1.69
CA ILE A 395 -12.09 23.86 -1.17
C ILE A 395 -11.84 23.08 0.11
N ASP A 396 -12.24 23.66 1.25
CA ASP A 396 -12.09 23.03 2.55
C ASP A 396 -13.29 22.13 2.90
N PHE A 397 -13.00 20.98 3.49
CA PHE A 397 -13.95 20.02 4.03
C PHE A 397 -13.72 19.86 5.54
N GLN A 398 -14.77 20.09 6.31
CA GLN A 398 -14.68 19.97 7.76
C GLN A 398 -14.76 18.51 8.20
N ARG A 399 -13.99 18.18 9.23
CA ARG A 399 -14.03 16.92 9.97
C ARG A 399 -15.47 16.52 10.28
N LEU A 400 -15.79 15.24 10.05
CA LEU A 400 -17.10 14.63 10.26
C LEU A 400 -18.24 15.23 9.40
N LYS A 401 -17.91 15.96 8.33
CA LYS A 401 -18.90 16.58 7.42
C LYS A 401 -18.66 16.25 5.95
N HIS A 402 -17.96 15.16 5.68
CA HIS A 402 -17.67 14.66 4.33
C HIS A 402 -17.30 13.18 4.40
N HIS A 403 -17.43 12.49 3.27
CA HIS A 403 -17.25 11.04 3.18
C HIS A 403 -16.16 10.70 2.18
N TYR A 404 -15.51 9.57 2.43
CA TYR A 404 -14.76 8.84 1.43
C TYR A 404 -15.45 7.51 1.17
N PHE A 405 -15.01 6.83 0.13
CA PHE A 405 -15.44 5.49 -0.18
C PHE A 405 -14.38 4.48 0.29
N ASP A 406 -14.77 3.59 1.19
CA ASP A 406 -13.97 2.42 1.56
C ASP A 406 -14.23 1.34 0.51
N ILE A 407 -13.28 1.21 -0.41
CA ILE A 407 -13.33 0.25 -1.51
C ILE A 407 -13.43 -1.20 -1.02
N THR A 408 -12.71 -1.51 0.06
CA THR A 408 -12.68 -2.83 0.68
C THR A 408 -14.06 -3.19 1.20
N LYS A 409 -14.74 -2.27 1.89
CA LYS A 409 -16.05 -2.55 2.49
C LYS A 409 -17.23 -2.18 1.60
N ARG A 410 -16.98 -1.50 0.48
CA ARG A 410 -17.98 -0.88 -0.40
C ARG A 410 -18.96 0.02 0.36
N GLU A 411 -18.45 0.78 1.32
CA GLU A 411 -19.26 1.67 2.15
C GLU A 411 -18.68 3.08 2.17
N PHE A 412 -19.55 4.07 2.35
CA PHE A 412 -19.10 5.43 2.65
C PHE A 412 -18.60 5.48 4.09
N GLN A 413 -17.44 6.10 4.29
CA GLN A 413 -16.88 6.36 5.60
C GLN A 413 -16.77 7.86 5.85
N VAL A 414 -17.38 8.28 6.96
CA VAL A 414 -17.28 9.65 7.45
C VAL A 414 -15.82 9.95 7.77
N SER A 415 -15.28 11.01 7.18
CA SER A 415 -13.90 11.42 7.42
C SER A 415 -13.69 11.89 8.86
N PRO A 416 -12.77 11.29 9.61
CA PRO A 416 -12.47 11.70 10.97
C PRO A 416 -11.51 12.89 11.04
N PHE A 417 -11.11 13.49 9.92
CA PHE A 417 -10.18 14.61 9.82
C PHE A 417 -10.72 15.71 8.90
N ASN A 418 -10.17 16.92 8.99
CA ASN A 418 -10.41 17.96 7.98
C ASN A 418 -9.69 17.55 6.69
N SER A 419 -10.16 18.01 5.54
CA SER A 419 -9.50 17.78 4.27
C SER A 419 -9.62 19.01 3.39
N PHE A 420 -8.81 19.12 2.34
CA PHE A 420 -9.06 20.15 1.32
C PHE A 420 -8.61 19.68 -0.07
N VAL A 421 -9.23 20.26 -1.08
CA VAL A 421 -8.87 20.08 -2.49
C VAL A 421 -8.34 21.41 -3.00
N ILE A 422 -7.17 21.38 -3.63
CA ILE A 422 -6.64 22.51 -4.41
C ILE A 422 -6.98 22.23 -5.87
N VAL A 423 -7.75 23.12 -6.48
CA VAL A 423 -8.00 23.12 -7.92
C VAL A 423 -6.91 23.95 -8.57
N ILE A 424 -6.11 23.32 -9.42
CA ILE A 424 -5.00 23.92 -10.15
C ILE A 424 -5.29 23.75 -11.64
N GLY A 425 -4.87 24.70 -12.47
CA GLY A 425 -4.98 24.52 -13.91
C GLY A 425 -4.35 25.64 -14.71
N THR A 426 -4.40 25.47 -16.02
CA THR A 426 -3.95 26.48 -16.98
C THR A 426 -4.87 27.71 -16.98
N SER A 427 -4.46 28.78 -17.66
CA SER A 427 -5.26 30.01 -17.76
C SER A 427 -6.66 29.76 -18.37
N LYS A 428 -6.78 28.85 -19.35
CA LYS A 428 -8.08 28.50 -19.93
C LYS A 428 -8.92 27.63 -18.99
N ALA A 429 -8.30 26.71 -18.25
CA ALA A 429 -8.98 25.94 -17.21
C ALA A 429 -9.56 26.87 -16.14
N LYS A 430 -8.79 27.87 -15.71
CA LYS A 430 -9.27 28.92 -14.80
C LYS A 430 -10.45 29.72 -15.37
N ALA A 431 -10.38 30.09 -16.65
CA ALA A 431 -11.47 30.78 -17.32
C ALA A 431 -12.74 29.90 -17.41
N HIS A 432 -12.60 28.61 -17.73
CA HIS A 432 -13.71 27.64 -17.74
C HIS A 432 -14.30 27.49 -16.34
N TYR A 433 -13.48 27.24 -15.31
CA TYR A 433 -13.93 27.10 -13.93
C TYR A 433 -14.80 28.28 -13.46
N ASN A 434 -14.40 29.50 -13.81
CA ASN A 434 -15.13 30.73 -13.45
C ASN A 434 -16.48 30.88 -14.16
N GLN A 435 -16.73 30.13 -15.23
CA GLN A 435 -18.03 30.08 -15.93
C GLN A 435 -18.98 29.05 -15.31
N LEU A 436 -18.45 28.10 -14.53
CA LEU A 436 -19.25 27.07 -13.89
C LEU A 436 -20.00 27.63 -12.67
N ILE A 437 -21.32 27.59 -12.73
CA ILE A 437 -22.19 28.13 -11.69
C ILE A 437 -22.09 27.28 -10.42
N ASP A 438 -21.76 27.92 -9.30
CA ASP A 438 -21.72 27.31 -7.96
C ASP A 438 -20.84 26.05 -7.86
N ILE A 439 -19.85 25.87 -8.75
CA ILE A 439 -19.01 24.65 -8.81
C ILE A 439 -18.39 24.27 -7.47
N LYS A 440 -17.91 25.25 -6.69
CA LYS A 440 -17.39 25.02 -5.34
C LYS A 440 -18.42 24.40 -4.41
N LYS A 441 -19.66 24.90 -4.41
CA LYS A 441 -20.74 24.36 -3.58
C LYS A 441 -21.16 22.97 -4.05
N ARG A 442 -21.17 22.74 -5.37
CA ARG A 442 -21.46 21.43 -5.95
C ARG A 442 -20.43 20.39 -5.53
N ILE A 443 -19.13 20.70 -5.66
CA ILE A 443 -18.04 19.87 -5.13
C ILE A 443 -18.24 19.57 -3.63
N GLN A 444 -18.58 20.58 -2.84
CA GLN A 444 -18.84 20.41 -1.41
C GLN A 444 -20.06 19.54 -1.10
N ASN A 445 -21.07 19.53 -1.97
CA ASN A 445 -22.28 18.74 -1.79
C ASN A 445 -22.04 17.28 -2.20
N GLU A 446 -21.34 17.02 -3.31
CA GLU A 446 -21.01 15.66 -3.74
C GLU A 446 -20.06 14.93 -2.77
N PHE A 447 -19.16 15.66 -2.10
CA PHE A 447 -18.32 15.07 -1.05
C PHE A 447 -19.12 14.76 0.25
N LYS A 448 -20.30 15.37 0.41
CA LYS A 448 -21.18 15.16 1.57
C LYS A 448 -22.21 14.06 1.34
N SER A 449 -22.58 13.79 0.10
CA SER A 449 -23.67 12.87 -0.22
C SER A 449 -23.26 11.41 0.01
N GLU A 450 -24.12 10.66 0.70
CA GLU A 450 -24.13 9.19 0.70
C GLU A 450 -25.08 8.71 -0.40
N SER A 451 -24.92 9.22 -1.61
CA SER A 451 -25.78 8.84 -2.72
C SER A 451 -25.49 7.41 -3.17
N ASN A 452 -26.56 6.66 -3.50
CA ASN A 452 -26.48 5.29 -3.98
C ASN A 452 -25.53 5.18 -5.18
N LEU A 453 -24.67 4.16 -5.16
CA LEU A 453 -23.89 3.76 -6.33
C LEU A 453 -24.87 3.33 -7.43
N SER A 454 -24.63 3.75 -8.66
CA SER A 454 -25.30 3.16 -9.83
C SER A 454 -24.70 1.78 -10.14
N GLU A 455 -25.45 0.88 -10.80
CA GLU A 455 -24.97 -0.46 -11.20
C GLU A 455 -23.62 -0.43 -11.95
N LYS A 456 -23.34 0.62 -12.71
CA LYS A 456 -22.06 0.79 -13.43
C LYS A 456 -20.89 1.10 -12.48
N GLN A 457 -21.15 1.82 -11.39
CA GLN A 457 -20.20 2.15 -10.34
C GLN A 457 -19.96 0.93 -9.42
N GLU A 458 -20.97 0.09 -9.15
CA GLU A 458 -20.81 -1.11 -8.32
C GLU A 458 -19.82 -2.15 -8.91
N LEU A 459 -19.75 -2.28 -10.23
CA LEU A 459 -18.88 -3.24 -10.92
C LEU A 459 -17.38 -2.84 -10.95
N GLN A 460 -17.04 -1.60 -10.61
CA GLN A 460 -15.67 -1.07 -10.66
C GLN A 460 -14.93 -1.15 -9.32
N PHE A 461 -15.60 -1.49 -8.21
CA PHE A 461 -15.03 -1.28 -6.87
C PHE A 461 -14.64 -2.56 -6.09
N GLY A 462 -13.37 -2.94 -6.26
CA GLY A 462 -12.33 -3.38 -5.31
C GLY A 462 -12.44 -4.55 -4.32
N VAL A 463 -11.21 -5.03 -4.00
CA VAL A 463 -10.81 -6.23 -3.23
C VAL A 463 -11.06 -6.12 -1.72
N VAL A 464 -11.78 -7.08 -1.11
CA VAL A 464 -11.73 -7.29 0.36
C VAL A 464 -10.48 -8.07 0.74
N PHE A 465 -9.67 -7.50 1.63
CA PHE A 465 -8.61 -8.21 2.33
C PHE A 465 -9.07 -8.56 3.75
N GLN A 466 -8.88 -9.82 4.17
CA GLN A 466 -9.07 -10.16 5.58
C GLN A 466 -8.02 -9.45 6.43
N LYS A 467 -8.48 -8.78 7.49
CA LYS A 467 -7.60 -8.29 8.55
C LYS A 467 -7.21 -9.51 9.40
N GLU A 468 -5.92 -9.80 9.53
CA GLU A 468 -5.46 -10.83 10.47
C GLU A 468 -5.93 -10.45 11.88
N GLU A 469 -6.99 -11.09 12.36
CA GLU A 469 -7.29 -11.09 13.79
C GLU A 469 -6.22 -11.95 14.45
N VAL A 470 -5.30 -11.30 15.16
CA VAL A 470 -4.38 -12.02 16.05
C VAL A 470 -5.25 -12.64 17.14
N GLU A 471 -5.56 -13.93 16.99
CA GLU A 471 -6.23 -14.73 18.00
C GLU A 471 -5.58 -14.45 19.35
N LYS A 472 -6.36 -13.83 20.25
CA LYS A 472 -6.00 -13.78 21.66
C LYS A 472 -6.20 -15.20 22.17
N ASP A 473 -5.13 -15.97 22.11
CA ASP A 473 -5.04 -17.25 22.81
C ASP A 473 -4.89 -16.96 24.32
N THR A 474 -5.93 -16.35 24.91
CA THR A 474 -6.15 -16.35 26.35
C THR A 474 -6.65 -17.74 26.70
N LYS A 475 -5.72 -18.68 26.82
CA LYS A 475 -5.93 -19.84 27.68
C LYS A 475 -6.14 -19.29 29.08
N GLN A 476 -7.41 -19.29 29.51
CA GLN A 476 -7.77 -19.12 30.90
C GLN A 476 -7.14 -20.27 31.71
N GLU A 477 -6.57 -19.89 32.85
CA GLU A 477 -5.96 -20.76 33.86
C GLU A 477 -6.89 -21.86 34.37
#